data_AF-A0A5E4IG27-F1
#
_entry.id   AF-A0A5E4IG27-F1
#
_cell.length_a   1.000
_cell.length_b   1.000
_cell.length_c   1.000
_cell.angle_alpha   90.00
_cell.angle_beta   90.00
_cell.angle_gamma   90.00
#
_symmetry.space_group_name_H-M   'P 1'
#
loop_
_entity.id
_entity.type
_entity.pdbx_description
1 polymer ?
#
loop_
_entity_poly.entity_id
_entity_poly.type
_entity_poly.pdbx_seq_one_letter_code
_entity_poly.pdbx_strand_id
1 'polypeptide(L)'
;MSWMASDKVATHVLDIADAVATRRLMEKYDVAVIALPERKSSYRAIGTAIDAGLNAVDVLEEYHRRPDPYETEGLEVPSGMSLDEYGESLHRRAMEGDVTILDGMGFAPGLSNITLTEGIRKVNASSAVARVGGIPLKSPR
;
A
#
# COMPACT_ATOMS: atom_id res chain seq x y z
N MET A 1 -13.92 -24.48 5.80
CA MET A 1 -13.64 -23.44 4.79
C MET A 1 -12.54 -23.95 3.88
N SER A 2 -12.84 -24.34 2.63
CA SER A 2 -11.83 -24.75 1.64
C SER A 2 -11.86 -23.84 0.43
N TRP A 3 -11.80 -22.52 0.64
CA TRP A 3 -11.92 -21.53 -0.43
C TRP A 3 -10.90 -21.81 -1.56
N MET A 4 -9.64 -22.08 -1.23
CA MET A 4 -8.61 -22.32 -2.27
C MET A 4 -8.01 -23.74 -2.31
N ALA A 5 -8.53 -24.68 -1.50
CA ALA A 5 -8.12 -26.11 -1.48
C ALA A 5 -6.62 -26.37 -1.72
N SER A 6 -5.76 -25.52 -1.18
CA SER A 6 -4.31 -25.52 -1.39
C SER A 6 -3.63 -25.49 -0.03
N ASP A 7 -2.72 -26.42 0.19
CA ASP A 7 -1.87 -26.51 1.39
C ASP A 7 -0.85 -25.36 1.49
N LYS A 8 -0.64 -24.62 0.39
CA LYS A 8 0.20 -23.42 0.32
C LYS A 8 -0.48 -22.18 0.90
N VAL A 9 -1.78 -22.22 1.18
CA VAL A 9 -2.52 -21.07 1.72
C VAL A 9 -2.95 -21.33 3.15
N ALA A 10 -2.44 -20.50 4.06
CA ALA A 10 -2.94 -20.41 5.43
C ALA A 10 -3.86 -19.20 5.59
N THR A 11 -5.09 -19.42 6.04
CA THR A 11 -6.05 -18.35 6.32
C THR A 11 -5.95 -17.92 7.78
N HIS A 12 -5.87 -16.61 8.02
CA HIS A 12 -5.89 -16.02 9.35
C HIS A 12 -7.08 -15.07 9.45
N VAL A 13 -7.87 -15.21 10.52
CA VAL A 13 -8.92 -14.22 10.84
C VAL A 13 -8.28 -13.21 11.78
N LEU A 14 -8.22 -11.95 11.35
CA LEU A 14 -7.51 -10.90 12.05
C LEU A 14 -8.22 -9.56 11.83
N ASP A 15 -8.39 -8.77 12.89
CA ASP A 15 -8.69 -7.35 12.79
C ASP A 15 -7.37 -6.58 12.84
N ILE A 16 -7.08 -5.81 11.79
CA ILE A 16 -5.86 -5.01 11.69
C ILE A 16 -5.80 -3.86 12.70
N ALA A 17 -6.92 -3.54 13.37
CA ALA A 17 -6.94 -2.62 14.51
C ALA A 17 -6.17 -3.18 15.72
N ASP A 18 -6.05 -4.50 15.84
CA ASP A 18 -5.18 -5.14 16.84
C ASP A 18 -3.74 -5.18 16.32
N ALA A 19 -3.00 -4.11 16.58
CA ALA A 19 -1.60 -3.98 16.16
C ALA A 19 -0.70 -5.08 16.71
N VAL A 20 -0.99 -5.61 17.91
CA VAL A 20 -0.18 -6.67 18.55
C VAL A 20 -0.38 -8.00 17.82
N ALA A 21 -1.64 -8.38 17.58
CA ALA A 21 -1.94 -9.59 16.84
C ALA A 21 -1.47 -9.50 15.38
N THR A 22 -1.62 -8.33 14.76
CA THR A 22 -1.20 -8.06 13.38
C THR A 22 0.32 -8.18 13.24
N ARG A 23 1.08 -7.53 14.12
CA ARG A 23 2.54 -7.63 14.14
C ARG A 23 3.01 -9.07 14.33
N ARG A 24 2.43 -9.80 15.30
CA ARG A 24 2.78 -11.21 15.55
C ARG A 24 2.52 -12.11 14.34
N LEU A 25 1.53 -11.78 13.50
CA LEU A 25 1.30 -12.48 12.25
C LEU A 25 2.35 -12.09 11.20
N MET A 26 2.62 -10.81 11.04
CA MET A 26 3.58 -10.26 10.09
C MET A 26 5.01 -10.80 10.30
N GLU A 27 5.45 -10.95 11.55
CA GLU A 27 6.76 -11.51 11.91
C GLU A 27 6.99 -12.96 11.43
N LYS A 28 5.97 -13.64 10.90
CA LYS A 28 6.06 -15.00 10.35
C LYS A 28 6.32 -15.04 8.84
N TYR A 29 6.33 -13.89 8.17
CA TYR A 29 6.45 -13.78 6.72
C TYR A 29 7.59 -12.87 6.33
N ASP A 30 8.05 -12.97 5.08
CA ASP A 30 9.15 -12.15 4.55
C ASP A 30 8.67 -10.91 3.81
N VAL A 31 7.45 -10.95 3.28
CA VAL A 31 6.81 -9.85 2.53
C VAL A 31 5.30 -9.82 2.78
N ALA A 32 4.72 -8.62 2.88
CA ALA A 32 3.28 -8.37 2.86
C ALA A 32 2.81 -7.80 1.51
N VAL A 33 1.61 -8.20 1.08
CA VAL A 33 0.85 -7.52 0.02
C VAL A 33 -0.44 -6.99 0.64
N ILE A 34 -0.62 -5.68 0.58
CA ILE A 34 -1.70 -4.95 1.23
C ILE A 34 -2.70 -4.52 0.14
N ALA A 35 -3.93 -4.98 0.29
CA ALA A 35 -5.06 -4.68 -0.59
C ALA A 35 -6.25 -4.18 0.25
N LEU A 36 -5.95 -3.38 1.27
CA LEU A 36 -6.95 -2.81 2.16
C LEU A 36 -7.65 -1.62 1.48
N PRO A 37 -8.92 -1.35 1.82
CA PRO A 37 -9.78 -0.58 0.93
C PRO A 37 -9.58 0.94 0.97
N GLU A 38 -8.83 1.47 1.93
CA GLU A 38 -8.74 2.92 2.16
C GLU A 38 -7.52 3.30 3.01
N ARG A 39 -7.22 4.60 3.07
CA ARG A 39 -6.02 5.16 3.69
C ARG A 39 -5.76 4.74 5.12
N LYS A 40 -6.75 4.82 5.99
CA LYS A 40 -6.60 4.56 7.43
C LYS A 40 -6.10 3.13 7.67
N SER A 41 -6.70 2.16 6.99
CA SER A 41 -6.36 0.74 7.10
C SER A 41 -5.00 0.43 6.46
N SER A 42 -4.69 1.01 5.28
CA SER A 42 -3.37 0.85 4.66
C SER A 42 -2.25 1.48 5.51
N TYR A 43 -2.39 2.71 6.02
CA TYR A 43 -1.40 3.31 6.92
C TYR A 43 -1.20 2.51 8.21
N ARG A 44 -2.27 1.97 8.78
CA ARG A 44 -2.18 1.12 9.98
C ARG A 44 -1.41 -0.16 9.70
N ALA A 45 -1.71 -0.83 8.58
CA ALA A 45 -1.02 -2.05 8.18
C ALA A 45 0.45 -1.78 7.86
N ILE A 46 0.77 -0.69 7.15
CA ILE A 46 2.15 -0.30 6.83
C ILE A 46 2.92 0.09 8.07
N GLY A 47 2.34 0.87 8.98
CA GLY A 47 2.96 1.20 10.26
C GLY A 47 3.31 -0.05 11.05
N THR A 48 2.40 -1.04 11.08
CA THR A 48 2.64 -2.33 11.74
C THR A 48 3.70 -3.16 11.03
N ALA A 49 3.72 -3.17 9.69
CA ALA A 49 4.73 -3.87 8.90
C ALA A 49 6.13 -3.29 9.15
N ILE A 50 6.26 -1.96 9.20
CA ILE A 50 7.50 -1.27 9.57
C ILE A 50 7.96 -1.70 10.97
N ASP A 51 7.05 -1.71 11.95
CA ASP A 51 7.39 -2.12 13.32
C ASP A 51 7.74 -3.61 13.44
N ALA A 52 7.26 -4.44 12.51
CA ALA A 52 7.59 -5.86 12.40
C ALA A 52 8.89 -6.13 11.63
N GLY A 53 9.50 -5.13 10.97
CA GLY A 53 10.63 -5.34 10.07
C GLY A 53 10.24 -6.01 8.74
N LEU A 54 8.98 -5.87 8.32
CA LEU A 54 8.41 -6.59 7.17
C LEU A 54 8.32 -5.70 5.93
N ASN A 55 8.96 -6.11 4.84
CA ASN A 55 8.80 -5.46 3.54
C ASN A 55 7.35 -5.55 3.07
N ALA A 56 6.82 -4.49 2.47
CA ALA A 56 5.40 -4.45 2.07
C ALA A 56 5.18 -3.80 0.70
N VAL A 57 4.17 -4.30 0.01
CA VAL A 57 3.61 -3.71 -1.21
C VAL A 57 2.17 -3.30 -0.95
N ASP A 58 1.80 -2.06 -1.23
CA ASP A 58 0.40 -1.60 -1.23
C ASP A 58 -0.12 -1.47 -2.67
N VAL A 59 -1.34 -1.94 -2.89
CA VAL A 59 -1.95 -2.01 -4.23
C VAL A 59 -2.67 -0.72 -4.62
N LEU A 60 -3.20 0.06 -3.67
CA LEU A 60 -4.09 1.18 -3.96
C LEU A 60 -3.35 2.51 -4.15
N GLU A 61 -2.12 2.65 -3.63
CA GLU A 61 -1.39 3.93 -3.48
C GLU A 61 -1.89 4.76 -2.30
N GLU A 62 -2.26 4.09 -1.21
CA GLU A 62 -2.78 4.81 -0.06
C GLU A 62 -1.69 5.35 0.85
N TYR A 63 -0.45 4.86 0.75
CA TYR A 63 0.64 5.33 1.61
C TYR A 63 1.54 6.33 0.92
N HIS A 64 1.48 7.56 1.42
CA HIS A 64 2.42 8.59 1.02
C HIS A 64 3.36 8.95 2.18
N ARG A 65 4.66 9.10 1.85
CA ARG A 65 5.62 9.72 2.78
C ARG A 65 5.14 11.11 3.24
N ARG A 66 4.42 11.83 2.37
CA ARG A 66 3.75 13.09 2.66
C ARG A 66 2.24 12.89 2.44
N PRO A 67 1.47 12.57 3.49
CA PRO A 67 0.04 12.30 3.35
C PRO A 67 -0.70 13.50 2.75
N ASP A 68 -1.70 13.23 1.92
CA ASP A 68 -2.53 14.30 1.35
C ASP A 68 -3.41 14.94 2.45
N PRO A 69 -3.35 16.27 2.65
CA PRO A 69 -4.14 16.94 3.69
C PRO A 69 -5.64 17.07 3.36
N TYR A 70 -6.05 16.87 2.12
CA TYR A 70 -7.43 17.01 1.65
C TYR A 70 -8.16 15.67 1.59
N GLU A 71 -7.49 14.60 1.15
CA GLU A 71 -8.07 13.26 1.00
C GLU A 71 -7.71 12.36 2.18
N THR A 72 -7.99 12.77 3.41
CA THR A 72 -7.46 12.03 4.58
C THR A 72 -8.04 10.65 4.79
N GLU A 73 -9.25 10.37 4.30
CA GLU A 73 -10.00 9.11 4.49
C GLU A 73 -10.02 8.62 5.96
N GLY A 74 -10.01 9.54 6.91
CA GLY A 74 -10.03 9.19 8.34
C GLY A 74 -8.69 8.66 8.87
N LEU A 75 -7.57 8.96 8.18
CA LEU A 75 -6.21 8.71 8.64
C LEU A 75 -6.03 9.15 10.09
N GLU A 76 -5.60 8.21 10.93
CA GLU A 76 -5.31 8.45 12.35
C GLU A 76 -3.85 8.86 12.52
N VAL A 77 -3.65 10.06 13.05
CA VAL A 77 -2.32 10.64 13.30
C VAL A 77 -2.04 10.60 14.81
N PRO A 78 -0.83 10.23 15.25
CA PRO A 78 -0.46 10.30 16.66
C PRO A 78 -0.64 11.71 17.24
N SER A 79 -1.11 11.78 18.49
CA SER A 79 -1.34 13.05 19.17
C SER A 79 -0.08 13.91 19.20
N GLY A 80 -0.22 15.18 18.79
CA GLY A 80 0.88 16.14 18.77
C GLY A 80 1.77 16.08 17.52
N MET A 81 1.42 15.26 16.52
CA MET A 81 2.06 15.27 15.19
C MET A 81 1.12 15.86 14.13
N SER A 82 1.70 16.55 13.17
CA SER A 82 1.09 16.84 11.87
C SER A 82 1.13 15.60 10.96
N LEU A 83 0.37 15.65 9.86
CA LEU A 83 0.40 14.61 8.82
C LEU A 83 1.81 14.40 8.25
N ASP A 84 2.50 15.50 7.93
CA ASP A 84 3.86 15.46 7.40
C ASP A 84 4.84 14.84 8.40
N GLU A 85 4.77 15.24 9.68
CA GLU A 85 5.61 14.65 10.73
C GLU A 85 5.33 13.16 10.89
N TYR A 86 4.08 12.73 10.78
CA TYR A 86 3.73 11.32 10.88
C TYR A 86 4.26 10.52 9.69
N GLY A 87 4.07 11.00 8.46
CA GLY A 87 4.59 10.37 7.25
C GLY A 87 6.13 10.26 7.26
N GLU A 88 6.83 11.32 7.67
CA GLU A 88 8.29 11.30 7.84
C GLU A 88 8.73 10.37 8.98
N SER A 89 7.96 10.26 10.07
CA SER A 89 8.25 9.32 11.15
C SER A 89 8.19 7.87 10.69
N LEU A 90 7.22 7.53 9.83
CA LEU A 90 7.07 6.21 9.22
C LEU A 90 8.26 5.93 8.29
N HIS A 91 8.60 6.88 7.43
CA HIS A 91 9.73 6.76 6.51
C HIS A 91 11.05 6.54 7.25
N ARG A 92 11.33 7.33 8.30
CA ARG A 92 12.53 7.17 9.13
C ARG A 92 12.59 5.79 9.78
N ARG A 93 11.49 5.33 10.40
CA ARG A 93 11.44 3.99 11.01
C ARG A 93 11.66 2.88 9.99
N ALA A 94 11.09 3.01 8.78
CA ALA A 94 11.33 2.06 7.70
C ALA A 94 12.81 2.01 7.32
N MET A 95 13.47 3.16 7.18
CA MET A 95 14.92 3.21 6.91
C MET A 95 15.76 2.59 8.04
N GLU A 96 15.44 2.89 9.29
CA GLU A 96 16.14 2.34 10.46
C GLU A 96 15.96 0.83 10.61
N GLY A 97 14.80 0.31 10.20
CA GLY A 97 14.47 -1.11 10.21
C GLY A 97 14.86 -1.88 8.94
N ASP A 98 15.49 -1.24 7.96
CA ASP A 98 15.79 -1.81 6.63
C ASP A 98 14.54 -2.38 5.93
N VAL A 99 13.41 -1.68 6.06
CA VAL A 99 12.12 -2.06 5.49
C VAL A 99 11.86 -1.30 4.20
N THR A 100 11.63 -2.03 3.13
CA THR A 100 11.17 -1.50 1.84
C THR A 100 9.66 -1.49 1.76
N ILE A 101 9.10 -0.31 1.48
CA ILE A 101 7.68 -0.11 1.19
C ILE A 101 7.54 0.29 -0.28
N LEU A 102 6.72 -0.46 -1.03
CA LEU A 102 6.40 -0.17 -2.41
C LEU A 102 4.90 0.15 -2.52
N ASP A 103 4.59 1.37 -2.88
CA ASP A 103 3.21 1.86 -2.92
C ASP A 103 2.66 1.92 -4.36
N GLY A 104 1.33 1.88 -4.48
CA GLY A 104 0.62 2.07 -5.74
C GLY A 104 0.90 1.01 -6.80
N MET A 105 0.97 -0.26 -6.42
CA MET A 105 1.26 -1.38 -7.33
C MET A 105 0.00 -2.08 -7.88
N GLY A 106 -1.00 -1.29 -8.25
CA GLY A 106 -2.24 -1.74 -8.88
C GLY A 106 -2.27 -1.55 -10.40
N PHE A 107 -3.46 -1.22 -10.90
CA PHE A 107 -3.66 -0.88 -12.31
C PHE A 107 -3.45 0.62 -12.57
N ALA A 108 -4.17 1.46 -11.84
CA ALA A 108 -4.04 2.91 -11.89
C ALA A 108 -4.44 3.47 -10.53
N PRO A 109 -3.47 3.79 -9.67
CA PRO A 109 -2.00 3.81 -9.89
C PRO A 109 -1.36 2.42 -10.04
N GLY A 110 -0.13 2.37 -10.60
CA GLY A 110 0.63 1.14 -10.83
C GLY A 110 1.03 0.94 -12.30
N LEU A 111 0.36 0.02 -13.01
CA LEU A 111 0.64 -0.23 -14.44
C LEU A 111 0.54 1.05 -15.28
N SER A 112 -0.40 1.94 -14.97
CA SER A 112 -0.49 3.27 -15.60
C SER A 112 0.80 4.06 -15.44
N ASN A 113 1.35 4.12 -14.22
CA ASN A 113 2.54 4.91 -13.90
C ASN A 113 3.79 4.28 -14.53
N ILE A 114 3.92 2.95 -14.46
CA ILE A 114 5.05 2.19 -15.04
C ILE A 114 5.12 2.42 -16.56
N THR A 115 4.01 2.20 -17.27
CA THR A 115 3.98 2.29 -18.74
C THR A 115 4.10 3.73 -19.23
N LEU A 116 3.46 4.69 -18.55
CA LEU A 116 3.56 6.11 -18.89
C LEU A 116 5.00 6.62 -18.72
N THR A 117 5.64 6.29 -17.60
CA THR A 117 7.01 6.71 -17.29
C THR A 117 8.02 6.13 -18.27
N GLU A 118 7.86 4.85 -18.65
CA GLU A 118 8.70 4.22 -19.67
C GLU A 118 8.54 4.91 -21.04
N GLY A 119 7.31 5.27 -21.41
CA GLY A 119 7.04 6.05 -22.62
C GLY A 119 7.72 7.42 -22.60
N ILE A 120 7.57 8.17 -21.50
CA ILE A 120 8.21 9.48 -21.29
C ILE A 120 9.72 9.37 -21.47
N ARG A 121 10.37 8.38 -20.83
CA ARG A 121 11.82 8.15 -20.94
C ARG A 121 12.28 7.90 -22.36
N LYS A 122 11.58 7.05 -23.10
CA LYS A 122 11.97 6.64 -24.46
C LYS A 122 11.96 7.78 -25.47
N VAL A 123 11.03 8.72 -25.32
CA VAL A 123 10.86 9.83 -26.29
C VAL A 123 11.26 11.19 -25.72
N ASN A 124 11.75 11.23 -24.47
CA ASN A 124 12.08 12.45 -23.74
C ASN A 124 10.93 13.47 -23.73
N ALA A 125 9.71 13.01 -23.42
CA ALA A 125 8.53 13.86 -23.41
C ALA A 125 8.54 14.84 -22.22
N SER A 126 8.07 16.07 -22.43
CA SER A 126 7.85 17.05 -21.36
C SER A 126 6.48 16.95 -20.69
N SER A 127 5.54 16.22 -21.28
CA SER A 127 4.21 15.98 -20.74
C SER A 127 3.62 14.67 -21.27
N ALA A 128 2.72 14.08 -20.48
CA ALA A 128 1.97 12.91 -20.89
C ALA A 128 0.59 12.92 -20.22
N VAL A 129 -0.40 12.27 -20.84
CA VAL A 129 -1.76 12.16 -20.31
C VAL A 129 -2.12 10.68 -20.27
N ALA A 130 -2.33 10.12 -19.08
CA ALA A 130 -2.89 8.79 -18.90
C ALA A 130 -4.41 8.87 -18.75
N ARG A 131 -5.15 8.04 -19.48
CA ARG A 131 -6.60 7.86 -19.32
C ARG A 131 -6.85 6.39 -19.04
N VAL A 132 -7.49 6.11 -17.92
CA VAL A 132 -7.69 4.77 -17.38
C VAL A 132 -9.17 4.56 -17.04
N GLY A 133 -9.62 3.31 -17.07
CA GLY A 133 -10.99 2.98 -16.68
C GLY A 133 -11.30 1.49 -16.85
N GLY A 134 -11.92 0.90 -15.85
CA GLY A 134 -12.55 -0.40 -15.95
C GLY A 134 -13.97 -0.24 -16.47
N ILE A 135 -14.23 -0.67 -17.71
CA ILE A 135 -15.57 -0.61 -18.31
C ILE A 135 -16.04 -2.01 -18.74
N PRO A 136 -17.35 -2.29 -18.65
CA PRO A 136 -17.90 -3.56 -19.12
C PRO A 136 -17.63 -3.78 -20.61
N LEU A 137 -17.54 -5.05 -21.02
CA LEU A 137 -17.57 -5.38 -22.44
C LEU A 137 -18.91 -4.98 -23.05
N LYS A 138 -18.87 -4.47 -24.29
CA LYS A 138 -20.06 -4.06 -25.04
C LYS A 138 -21.03 -5.22 -25.30
N SER A 139 -20.52 -6.45 -25.32
CA SER A 139 -21.29 -7.69 -25.27
C SER A 139 -20.44 -8.77 -24.59
N PRO A 140 -21.02 -9.68 -23.79
CA PRO A 140 -20.28 -10.80 -23.20
C PRO A 140 -19.64 -11.65 -24.30
N ARG A 141 -18.39 -12.08 -24.10
CA ARG A 141 -17.75 -13.08 -24.95
C ARG A 141 -18.26 -14.48 -24.63
#